data_AF-A0AAF0FE12-F1
#
_entry.id   AF-A0AAF0FE12-F1
#
_cell.length_a   1.000
_cell.length_b   1.000
_cell.length_c   1.000
_cell.angle_alpha   90.00
_cell.angle_beta   90.00
_cell.angle_gamma   90.00
#
_symmetry.space_group_name_H-M   'P 1'
#
loop_
_entity.id
_entity.type
_entity.pdbx_description
1 polymer ?
#
loop_
_entity_poly.entity_id
_entity_poly.type
_entity_poly.pdbx_seq_one_letter_code
_entity_poly.pdbx_strand_id
1 'polypeptide(L)'
;MAGLPALPVEVLSQVVYSFSTSASEGEPSALRTLAQLAAVSHLMREWALQALYTILVLPRHVRDFRKWYERMRTSFPPFPCARHVKGLFIGIDDITRLTTASAGWESEMLRLLHYCGSSIEYLSLWQTESRALLRDAAQVRRQGTSQPTWAIGEQMMLEDQPEEPMYDPVDPNDIPRWLRSELEHEPTEQVAKAHAAHFPFAPRTNTAEIWRERPRPRACTPRFLSMVLSYPFYENERPELFRNMTIWSCVEELDIYMASDVAKSLSLISQLGHTSIKRLRVSSSHASLAIETNGSYSNQYTNACHALHTLIQSRDLAQAFVHEFAGRFVHEPIVLEAACLRMLEEHSLASLPPNGAHLMDEQAARRERLAMRLTLTQGSQSVWGKLKHRQWDFRERAQFHLPGAWSLLLR
;
A
#
# COMPACT_ATOMS: atom_id res chain seq x y z
N MET A 1 -25.24 -29.32 39.22
CA MET A 1 -24.92 -27.88 39.26
C MET A 1 -25.45 -27.27 37.99
N ALA A 2 -26.49 -26.42 38.06
CA ALA A 2 -26.98 -25.70 36.90
C ALA A 2 -25.87 -24.76 36.42
N GLY A 3 -25.41 -24.92 35.18
CA GLY A 3 -24.38 -24.08 34.60
C GLY A 3 -24.82 -22.63 34.62
N LEU A 4 -23.89 -21.72 34.93
CA LEU A 4 -24.12 -20.28 34.80
C LEU A 4 -24.70 -19.99 33.41
N PRO A 5 -25.68 -19.08 33.29
CA PRO A 5 -26.23 -18.72 31.99
C PRO A 5 -25.10 -18.17 31.10
N ALA A 6 -24.79 -18.89 30.02
CA ALA A 6 -23.81 -18.48 29.04
C ALA A 6 -24.47 -17.51 28.04
N LEU A 7 -23.82 -16.37 27.80
CA LEU A 7 -24.23 -15.50 26.71
C LEU A 7 -24.04 -16.22 25.36
N PRO A 8 -24.94 -16.03 24.38
CA PRO A 8 -24.73 -16.53 23.03
C PRO A 8 -23.41 -16.01 22.43
N VAL A 9 -22.78 -16.86 21.62
CA VAL A 9 -21.47 -16.61 20.98
C VAL A 9 -21.52 -15.35 20.11
N GLU A 10 -22.66 -15.11 19.46
CA GLU A 10 -22.94 -13.94 18.62
C GLU A 10 -23.03 -12.64 19.42
N VAL A 11 -23.59 -12.70 20.64
CA VAL A 11 -23.66 -11.54 21.53
C VAL A 11 -22.27 -11.17 22.02
N LEU A 12 -21.45 -12.17 22.37
CA LEU A 12 -20.07 -11.96 22.79
C LEU A 12 -19.23 -11.35 21.65
N SER A 13 -19.39 -11.81 20.41
CA SER A 13 -18.66 -11.24 19.28
C SER A 13 -19.09 -9.79 19.03
N GLN A 14 -20.39 -9.49 19.06
CA GLN A 14 -20.89 -8.12 18.91
C GLN A 14 -20.35 -7.16 19.99
N VAL A 15 -20.30 -7.62 21.26
CA VAL A 15 -19.70 -6.84 22.34
C VAL A 15 -18.24 -6.51 22.05
N VAL A 16 -17.44 -7.50 21.61
CA VAL A 16 -16.03 -7.28 21.26
C VAL A 16 -15.89 -6.28 20.10
N TYR A 17 -16.63 -6.48 19.01
CA TYR A 17 -16.53 -5.63 17.82
C TYR A 17 -17.07 -4.21 18.04
N SER A 18 -17.94 -3.99 19.03
CA SER A 18 -18.39 -2.64 19.39
C SER A 18 -17.24 -1.72 19.84
N PHE A 19 -16.14 -2.29 20.35
CA PHE A 19 -14.96 -1.52 20.76
C PHE A 19 -13.96 -1.28 19.62
N SER A 20 -14.12 -1.91 18.45
CA SER A 20 -13.12 -1.85 17.36
C SER A 20 -12.85 -0.41 16.89
N THR A 21 -13.91 0.37 16.66
CA THR A 21 -13.79 1.77 16.24
C THR A 21 -13.06 2.60 17.29
N SER A 22 -13.54 2.61 18.54
CA SER A 22 -12.88 3.29 19.66
C SER A 22 -11.41 2.89 19.82
N ALA A 23 -11.09 1.60 19.69
CA ALA A 23 -9.72 1.11 19.78
C ALA A 23 -8.83 1.65 18.64
N SER A 24 -9.34 1.69 17.41
CA SER A 24 -8.64 2.26 16.25
C SER A 24 -8.41 3.78 16.36
N GLU A 25 -9.18 4.46 17.22
CA GLU A 25 -9.02 5.87 17.57
C GLU A 25 -8.03 6.09 18.72
N GLY A 26 -7.53 5.01 19.32
CA GLY A 26 -6.61 5.06 20.44
C GLY A 26 -7.29 5.30 21.79
N GLU A 27 -8.60 5.04 21.92
CA GLU A 27 -9.33 5.23 23.17
C GLU A 27 -8.79 4.26 24.26
N PRO A 28 -8.20 4.76 25.37
CA PRO A 28 -7.52 3.90 26.34
C PRO A 28 -8.42 2.89 27.07
N SER A 29 -9.70 3.22 27.26
CA SER A 29 -10.75 2.33 27.80
C SER A 29 -10.97 1.13 26.88
N ALA A 30 -11.20 1.37 25.58
CA ALA A 30 -11.43 0.33 24.59
C ALA A 30 -10.19 -0.57 24.44
N LEU A 31 -8.99 0.02 24.34
CA LEU A 31 -7.73 -0.73 24.26
C LEU A 31 -7.53 -1.64 25.48
N ARG A 32 -7.76 -1.13 26.69
CA ARG A 32 -7.64 -1.94 27.93
C ARG A 32 -8.71 -3.02 28.00
N THR A 33 -9.94 -2.71 27.62
CA THR A 33 -11.05 -3.66 27.63
C THR A 33 -10.78 -4.82 26.69
N LEU A 34 -10.38 -4.55 25.45
CA LEU A 34 -10.02 -5.59 24.49
C LEU A 34 -8.81 -6.41 24.95
N ALA A 35 -7.78 -5.77 25.54
CA ALA A 35 -6.64 -6.50 26.10
C ALA A 35 -7.05 -7.44 27.26
N GLN A 36 -7.99 -7.02 28.10
CA GLN A 36 -8.55 -7.87 29.17
C GLN A 36 -9.41 -9.00 28.61
N LEU A 37 -10.26 -8.72 27.62
CA LEU A 37 -11.06 -9.74 26.93
C LEU A 37 -10.16 -10.80 26.27
N ALA A 38 -9.02 -10.40 25.73
CA ALA A 38 -8.07 -11.32 25.11
C ALA A 38 -7.44 -12.33 26.09
N ALA A 39 -7.53 -12.09 27.39
CA ALA A 39 -7.06 -13.00 28.43
C ALA A 39 -8.13 -13.99 28.93
N VAL A 40 -9.40 -13.81 28.55
CA VAL A 40 -10.52 -14.62 29.09
C VAL A 40 -10.57 -16.03 28.53
N SER A 41 -10.44 -16.18 27.21
CA SER A 41 -10.47 -17.49 26.53
C SER A 41 -9.78 -17.42 25.17
N HIS A 42 -9.49 -18.56 24.54
CA HIS A 42 -8.91 -18.60 23.19
C HIS A 42 -9.81 -17.91 22.15
N LEU A 43 -11.13 -18.10 22.24
CA LEU A 43 -12.09 -17.47 21.33
C LEU A 43 -12.15 -15.94 21.52
N MET A 44 -12.20 -15.49 22.78
CA MET A 44 -12.17 -14.05 23.11
C MET A 44 -10.86 -13.41 22.68
N ARG A 45 -9.73 -14.12 22.81
CA ARG A 45 -8.42 -13.69 22.31
C ARG A 45 -8.45 -13.38 20.83
N GLU A 46 -8.94 -14.32 20.02
CA GLU A 46 -8.97 -14.14 18.57
C GLU A 46 -9.79 -12.91 18.18
N TRP A 47 -11.02 -12.79 18.69
CA TRP A 47 -11.88 -11.65 18.36
C TRP A 47 -11.35 -10.33 18.91
N ALA A 48 -10.76 -10.32 20.11
CA ALA A 48 -10.22 -9.11 20.69
C ALA A 48 -8.98 -8.63 19.94
N LEU A 49 -8.07 -9.54 19.54
CA LEU A 49 -6.91 -9.19 18.72
C LEU A 49 -7.34 -8.73 17.32
N GLN A 50 -8.36 -9.37 16.73
CA GLN A 50 -8.95 -8.91 15.48
C GLN A 50 -9.52 -7.51 15.64
N ALA A 51 -10.35 -7.23 16.66
CA ALA A 51 -10.90 -5.90 16.90
C ALA A 51 -9.82 -4.84 17.19
N LEU A 52 -8.71 -5.22 17.85
CA LEU A 52 -7.58 -4.32 18.14
C LEU A 52 -6.74 -3.98 16.92
N TYR A 53 -6.51 -4.94 16.02
CA TYR A 53 -5.47 -4.84 15.02
C TYR A 53 -5.96 -4.89 13.58
N THR A 54 -7.25 -5.14 13.31
CA THR A 54 -7.80 -5.16 11.94
C THR A 54 -7.50 -3.86 11.20
N ILE A 55 -7.74 -2.71 11.85
CA ILE A 55 -7.44 -1.38 11.33
C ILE A 55 -6.38 -0.74 12.21
N LEU A 56 -5.18 -0.59 11.66
CA LEU A 56 -4.04 -0.03 12.36
C LEU A 56 -3.67 1.34 11.78
N VAL A 57 -3.83 2.37 12.60
CA VAL A 57 -3.36 3.73 12.31
C VAL A 57 -2.15 3.99 13.18
N LEU A 58 -0.97 4.14 12.56
CA LEU A 58 0.26 4.30 13.30
C LEU A 58 0.41 5.71 13.90
N PRO A 59 1.16 5.85 15.01
CA PRO A 59 1.42 7.16 15.60
C PRO A 59 2.13 8.09 14.61
N ARG A 60 1.72 9.36 14.61
CA ARG A 60 2.29 10.39 13.74
C ARG A 60 3.75 10.75 14.07
N HIS A 61 4.14 10.66 15.34
CA HIS A 61 5.48 11.06 15.79
C HIS A 61 6.42 9.85 15.86
N VAL A 62 7.61 9.92 15.24
CA VAL A 62 8.61 8.82 15.20
C VAL A 62 8.89 8.23 16.58
N ARG A 63 9.09 9.07 17.61
CA ARG A 63 9.30 8.61 19.00
C ARG A 63 8.17 7.71 19.52
N ASP A 64 6.91 8.04 19.22
CA ASP A 64 5.78 7.26 19.72
C ASP A 64 5.55 6.02 18.86
N PHE A 65 5.82 6.10 17.56
CA PHE A 65 5.93 4.93 16.70
C PHE A 65 6.97 3.95 17.25
N ARG A 66 8.17 4.41 17.63
CA ARG A 66 9.21 3.55 18.20
C ARG A 66 8.81 2.90 19.52
N LYS A 67 8.21 3.65 20.44
CA LYS A 67 7.65 3.06 21.67
C LYS A 67 6.59 2.01 21.35
N TRP A 68 5.72 2.27 20.38
CA TRP A 68 4.70 1.33 19.94
C TRP A 68 5.33 0.09 19.30
N TYR A 69 6.27 0.26 18.38
CA TYR A 69 6.97 -0.80 17.68
C TYR A 69 7.76 -1.67 18.65
N GLU A 70 8.47 -1.07 19.59
CA GLU A 70 9.20 -1.77 20.64
C GLU A 70 8.26 -2.62 21.51
N ARG A 71 7.08 -2.10 21.87
CA ARG A 71 6.05 -2.90 22.57
C ARG A 71 5.58 -4.08 21.73
N MET A 72 5.30 -3.89 20.44
CA MET A 72 4.89 -4.99 19.55
C MET A 72 6.00 -6.03 19.43
N ARG A 73 7.24 -5.58 19.26
CA ARG A 73 8.44 -6.39 19.09
C ARG A 73 8.79 -7.20 20.34
N THR A 74 8.55 -6.65 21.54
CA THR A 74 8.84 -7.29 22.83
C THR A 74 7.64 -8.02 23.45
N SER A 75 6.47 -7.97 22.80
CA SER A 75 5.30 -8.74 23.19
C SER A 75 5.56 -10.25 23.06
N PHE A 76 4.76 -11.05 23.76
CA PHE A 76 4.79 -12.50 23.66
C PHE A 76 3.40 -13.04 23.25
N PRO A 77 3.24 -13.57 22.02
CA PRO A 77 4.24 -13.62 20.95
C PRO A 77 4.56 -12.22 20.37
N PRO A 78 5.72 -12.03 19.71
CA PRO A 78 6.09 -10.75 19.11
C PRO A 78 5.21 -10.46 17.89
N PHE A 79 4.90 -9.18 17.68
CA PHE A 79 3.94 -8.69 16.69
C PHE A 79 2.59 -9.43 16.78
N PRO A 80 1.87 -9.31 17.91
CA PRO A 80 0.55 -9.93 18.07
C PRO A 80 -0.49 -9.39 17.06
N CYS A 81 -0.18 -8.27 16.39
CA CYS A 81 -0.98 -7.73 15.29
C CYS A 81 -0.81 -8.51 13.97
N ALA A 82 0.25 -9.30 13.81
CA ALA A 82 0.51 -10.05 12.59
C ALA A 82 -0.68 -10.97 12.27
N ARG A 83 -1.01 -11.11 10.98
CA ARG A 83 -2.19 -11.84 10.45
C ARG A 83 -3.55 -11.20 10.69
N HIS A 84 -3.69 -10.31 11.69
CA HIS A 84 -4.95 -9.61 11.93
C HIS A 84 -5.06 -8.30 11.14
N VAL A 85 -3.93 -7.63 10.84
CA VAL A 85 -3.95 -6.34 10.13
C VAL A 85 -4.49 -6.48 8.72
N LYS A 86 -5.64 -5.87 8.45
CA LYS A 86 -6.27 -5.74 7.12
C LYS A 86 -6.10 -4.34 6.53
N GLY A 87 -6.16 -3.31 7.36
CA GLY A 87 -5.90 -1.93 6.99
C GLY A 87 -4.72 -1.36 7.75
N LEU A 88 -3.77 -0.74 7.03
CA LEU A 88 -2.63 -0.05 7.62
C LEU A 88 -2.49 1.36 7.04
N PHE A 89 -2.52 2.35 7.94
CA PHE A 89 -2.21 3.75 7.63
C PHE A 89 -0.90 4.15 8.28
N ILE A 90 0.05 4.62 7.47
CA ILE A 90 1.35 5.13 7.92
C ILE A 90 1.52 6.58 7.45
N GLY A 91 1.62 7.48 8.42
CA GLY A 91 1.88 8.89 8.18
C GLY A 91 2.73 9.46 9.29
N ILE A 92 3.99 9.05 9.32
CA ILE A 92 4.94 9.44 10.33
C ILE A 92 5.60 10.73 9.85
N ASP A 93 5.52 11.78 10.65
CA ASP A 93 6.15 13.04 10.30
C ASP A 93 7.68 12.90 10.41
N ASP A 94 8.36 13.15 9.30
CA ASP A 94 9.81 13.29 9.24
C ASP A 94 10.23 14.65 9.82
N ILE A 95 10.55 14.66 11.12
CA ILE A 95 11.15 15.82 11.77
C ILE A 95 12.64 15.83 11.43
N THR A 96 12.96 16.17 10.18
CA THR A 96 14.31 16.37 9.61
C THR A 96 15.14 17.47 10.30
N ARG A 97 14.86 17.77 11.57
CA ARG A 97 15.68 18.60 12.47
C ARG A 97 16.06 17.91 13.79
N LEU A 98 15.77 16.64 14.02
CA LEU A 98 15.99 16.02 15.33
C LEU A 98 16.78 14.69 15.32
N THR A 99 18.11 14.81 15.43
CA THR A 99 19.02 13.90 16.17
C THR A 99 19.17 12.44 15.69
N THR A 100 20.18 11.74 16.22
CA THR A 100 20.35 10.27 16.11
C THR A 100 19.10 9.46 16.50
N ALA A 101 18.17 10.07 17.26
CA ALA A 101 16.93 9.43 17.70
C ALA A 101 15.84 9.29 16.64
N SER A 102 15.98 9.89 15.44
CA SER A 102 15.08 9.66 14.30
C SER A 102 15.67 8.68 13.27
N ALA A 103 16.98 8.48 13.21
CA ALA A 103 17.61 7.62 12.19
C ALA A 103 17.17 6.15 12.27
N GLY A 104 16.86 5.52 11.13
CA GLY A 104 16.58 4.07 11.02
C GLY A 104 15.12 3.66 11.23
N TRP A 105 14.19 4.61 11.35
CA TRP A 105 12.76 4.32 11.47
C TRP A 105 12.18 3.71 10.19
N GLU A 106 12.76 4.03 9.02
CA GLU A 106 12.34 3.45 7.75
C GLU A 106 12.50 1.93 7.78
N SER A 107 13.63 1.43 8.29
CA SER A 107 13.87 -0.02 8.42
C SER A 107 12.88 -0.68 9.38
N GLU A 108 12.49 0.00 10.47
CA GLU A 108 11.48 -0.50 11.42
C GLU A 108 10.10 -0.56 10.76
N MET A 109 9.75 0.47 9.97
CA MET A 109 8.51 0.52 9.19
C MET A 109 8.47 -0.60 8.12
N LEU A 110 9.55 -0.78 7.36
CA LEU A 110 9.64 -1.84 6.34
C LEU A 110 9.53 -3.23 6.97
N ARG A 111 10.15 -3.46 8.13
CA ARG A 111 9.98 -4.72 8.88
C ARG A 111 8.53 -4.95 9.31
N LEU A 112 7.84 -3.91 9.79
CA LEU A 112 6.42 -4.01 10.11
C LEU A 112 5.59 -4.41 8.87
N LEU A 113 5.87 -3.79 7.72
CA LEU A 113 5.23 -4.13 6.45
C LEU A 113 5.52 -5.58 6.03
N HIS A 114 6.72 -6.10 6.27
CA HIS A 114 7.03 -7.51 6.00
C HIS A 114 6.27 -8.48 6.92
N TYR A 115 5.96 -8.08 8.16
CA TYR A 115 5.16 -8.92 9.06
C TYR A 115 3.67 -8.88 8.79
N CYS A 116 3.15 -7.71 8.44
CA CYS A 116 1.72 -7.53 8.19
C CYS A 116 1.37 -7.75 6.70
N GLY A 117 2.35 -7.73 5.82
CA GLY A 117 2.20 -7.57 4.37
C GLY A 117 1.22 -8.52 3.71
N SER A 118 1.22 -9.78 4.14
CA SER A 118 0.33 -10.82 3.57
C SER A 118 -1.14 -10.68 3.91
N SER A 119 -1.49 -9.97 4.99
CA SER A 119 -2.88 -9.78 5.40
C SER A 119 -3.41 -8.39 5.04
N ILE A 120 -2.53 -7.44 4.72
CA ILE A 120 -2.92 -6.08 4.36
C ILE A 120 -3.68 -6.07 3.04
N GLU A 121 -4.92 -5.60 3.10
CA GLU A 121 -5.77 -5.32 1.95
C GLU A 121 -5.73 -3.82 1.60
N TYR A 122 -5.76 -2.96 2.62
CA TYR A 122 -5.73 -1.50 2.47
C TYR A 122 -4.42 -0.93 3.03
N LEU A 123 -3.60 -0.34 2.16
CA LEU A 123 -2.36 0.32 2.55
C LEU A 123 -2.41 1.80 2.16
N SER A 124 -2.21 2.68 3.13
CA SER A 124 -2.02 4.12 2.88
C SER A 124 -0.68 4.57 3.44
N LEU A 125 0.17 5.07 2.54
CA LEU A 125 1.50 5.57 2.85
C LEU A 125 1.56 7.07 2.60
N TRP A 126 2.10 7.80 3.58
CA TRP A 126 2.43 9.20 3.42
C TRP A 126 3.78 9.39 2.69
N GLN A 127 4.20 10.63 2.49
CA GLN A 127 5.28 11.02 1.59
C GLN A 127 6.60 10.28 1.84
N THR A 128 7.09 10.31 3.08
CA THR A 128 8.39 9.72 3.44
C THR A 128 8.36 8.20 3.46
N GLU A 129 7.22 7.63 3.83
CA GLU A 129 6.93 6.20 3.86
C GLU A 129 6.84 5.63 2.44
N SER A 130 6.13 6.35 1.55
CA SER A 130 6.03 6.02 0.14
C SER A 130 7.42 5.98 -0.47
N ARG A 131 8.26 6.99 -0.17
CA ARG A 131 9.65 7.03 -0.63
C ARG A 131 10.48 5.88 -0.06
N ALA A 132 10.36 5.57 1.23
CA ALA A 132 11.12 4.49 1.86
C ALA A 132 10.78 3.13 1.23
N LEU A 133 9.49 2.84 1.03
CA LEU A 133 9.05 1.61 0.37
C LEU A 133 9.45 1.59 -1.11
N LEU A 134 9.30 2.70 -1.83
CA LEU A 134 9.70 2.77 -3.23
C LEU A 134 11.22 2.69 -3.44
N ARG A 135 12.01 2.73 -2.38
CA ARG A 135 13.47 2.51 -2.36
C ARG A 135 13.84 1.19 -1.68
N ASP A 136 12.92 0.27 -1.46
CA ASP A 136 13.22 -1.03 -0.85
C ASP A 136 13.53 -2.09 -1.91
N ALA A 137 14.66 -2.80 -1.76
CA ALA A 137 15.22 -3.64 -2.82
C ALA A 137 14.42 -4.93 -2.90
N ALA A 138 13.87 -5.33 -1.75
CA ALA A 138 12.97 -6.46 -1.63
C ALA A 138 11.69 -6.28 -2.47
N GLN A 139 11.36 -5.05 -2.88
CA GLN A 139 10.24 -4.83 -3.78
C GLN A 139 10.53 -5.29 -5.20
N VAL A 140 11.75 -5.18 -5.71
CA VAL A 140 12.04 -5.50 -7.12
C VAL A 140 12.21 -7.02 -7.28
N ARG A 141 11.34 -7.67 -8.06
CA ARG A 141 11.54 -9.08 -8.42
C ARG A 141 12.79 -9.20 -9.29
N ARG A 142 13.72 -10.09 -8.93
CA ARG A 142 14.92 -10.37 -9.72
C ARG A 142 14.49 -10.93 -11.09
N GLN A 143 14.67 -10.14 -12.16
CA GLN A 143 14.62 -10.61 -13.53
C GLN A 143 15.89 -10.18 -14.25
N GLY A 144 16.80 -11.14 -14.50
CA GLY A 144 18.03 -10.91 -15.26
C GLY A 144 19.05 -9.97 -14.61
N THR A 145 19.83 -9.26 -15.45
CA THR A 145 20.95 -8.36 -15.06
C THR A 145 20.52 -6.98 -14.53
N SER A 146 19.22 -6.70 -14.47
CA SER A 146 18.69 -5.42 -14.00
C SER A 146 18.64 -5.38 -12.47
N GLN A 147 19.78 -5.06 -11.85
CA GLN A 147 19.88 -4.90 -10.41
C GLN A 147 19.76 -3.42 -10.00
N PRO A 148 19.09 -3.10 -8.87
CA PRO A 148 19.11 -1.76 -8.31
C PRO A 148 20.54 -1.38 -7.91
N THR A 149 21.06 -0.26 -8.43
CA THR A 149 22.48 0.16 -8.29
C THR A 149 22.91 0.43 -6.84
N TRP A 150 21.97 0.60 -5.92
CA TRP A 150 22.19 0.86 -4.50
C TRP A 150 22.15 -0.42 -3.65
N ALA A 151 21.74 -1.56 -4.22
CA ALA A 151 21.85 -2.87 -3.59
C ALA A 151 23.26 -3.47 -3.70
N ILE A 152 24.19 -2.81 -4.40
CA ILE A 152 25.56 -3.28 -4.66
C ILE A 152 26.37 -3.51 -3.35
N GLY A 153 25.94 -2.92 -2.21
CA GLY A 153 26.52 -3.17 -0.89
C GLY A 153 25.80 -4.22 -0.03
N GLU A 154 24.55 -4.55 -0.32
CA GLU A 154 23.77 -5.59 0.39
C GLU A 154 23.84 -6.96 -0.31
N GLN A 155 24.54 -7.02 -1.46
CA GLN A 155 24.52 -8.15 -2.41
C GLN A 155 25.66 -9.17 -2.28
N MET A 156 26.53 -9.11 -1.28
CA MET A 156 27.45 -10.24 -1.01
C MET A 156 26.76 -11.49 -0.42
N MET A 157 25.45 -11.44 -0.19
CA MET A 157 24.71 -12.45 0.60
C MET A 157 23.78 -13.34 -0.23
N LEU A 158 23.68 -13.12 -1.54
CA LEU A 158 22.69 -13.77 -2.40
C LEU A 158 23.27 -14.09 -3.79
N GLU A 159 24.25 -14.99 -3.82
CA GLU A 159 24.61 -15.77 -5.01
C GLU A 159 23.75 -17.05 -5.10
N ASP A 160 23.23 -17.30 -6.30
CA ASP A 160 22.21 -18.29 -6.68
C ASP A 160 22.72 -19.75 -6.79
N GLN A 161 21.81 -20.72 -6.68
CA GLN A 161 21.42 -21.69 -7.76
C GLN A 161 20.32 -22.66 -7.26
N PRO A 162 19.57 -23.36 -8.16
CA PRO A 162 18.51 -22.89 -9.04
C PRO A 162 17.13 -23.51 -8.69
N GLU A 163 16.10 -23.08 -9.42
CA GLU A 163 14.67 -23.45 -9.40
C GLU A 163 14.30 -24.86 -8.87
N GLU A 164 13.54 -24.95 -7.76
CA GLU A 164 12.75 -26.13 -7.36
C GLU A 164 11.55 -25.75 -6.43
N PRO A 165 10.57 -26.64 -6.16
CA PRO A 165 9.14 -26.39 -6.30
C PRO A 165 8.44 -25.63 -5.16
N MET A 166 7.22 -25.20 -5.49
CA MET A 166 6.41 -24.15 -4.86
C MET A 166 6.04 -24.32 -3.36
N TYR A 167 6.36 -25.41 -2.67
CA TYR A 167 6.14 -25.53 -1.22
C TYR A 167 7.07 -26.57 -0.59
N ASP A 168 8.09 -26.11 0.13
CA ASP A 168 8.89 -26.93 1.06
C ASP A 168 8.58 -26.55 2.53
N PRO A 169 8.69 -27.51 3.47
CA PRO A 169 8.63 -27.22 4.91
C PRO A 169 9.77 -26.27 5.32
N VAL A 170 9.58 -25.53 6.42
CA VAL A 170 10.51 -24.50 6.90
C VAL A 170 11.93 -25.05 6.97
N ASP A 171 12.77 -24.62 6.02
CA ASP A 171 14.18 -24.96 6.02
C ASP A 171 14.85 -24.23 7.22
N PRO A 172 15.45 -24.94 8.18
CA PRO A 172 16.29 -24.33 9.21
C PRO A 172 17.46 -23.50 8.63
N ASN A 173 17.67 -23.59 7.31
CA ASN A 173 18.64 -22.83 6.54
C ASN A 173 18.14 -21.51 5.95
N ASP A 174 16.95 -21.01 6.31
CA ASP A 174 16.41 -19.70 5.88
C ASP A 174 17.16 -18.49 6.49
N ILE A 175 18.32 -18.76 7.07
CA ILE A 175 19.30 -17.79 7.56
C ILE A 175 20.49 -17.86 6.60
N PRO A 176 20.93 -16.74 5.98
CA PRO A 176 22.02 -16.74 5.02
C PRO A 176 23.28 -17.49 5.51
N ARG A 177 23.98 -18.22 4.62
CA ARG A 177 25.07 -19.13 4.99
C ARG A 177 26.21 -18.46 5.78
N TRP A 178 26.53 -17.21 5.45
CA TRP A 178 27.50 -16.40 6.19
C TRP A 178 27.05 -16.13 7.63
N LEU A 179 25.77 -15.81 7.84
CA LEU A 179 25.20 -15.52 9.15
C LEU A 179 25.14 -16.76 10.02
N ARG A 180 24.92 -17.92 9.39
CA ARG A 180 25.03 -19.22 10.06
C ARG A 180 26.45 -19.53 10.48
N SER A 181 27.43 -19.31 9.59
CA SER A 181 28.84 -19.47 9.91
C SER A 181 29.26 -18.57 11.08
N GLU A 182 28.76 -17.32 11.13
CA GLU A 182 29.02 -16.45 12.28
C GLU A 182 28.32 -16.93 13.56
N LEU A 183 27.06 -17.36 13.49
CA LEU A 183 26.35 -17.95 14.63
C LEU A 183 27.00 -19.23 15.18
N GLU A 184 27.77 -19.95 14.36
CA GLU A 184 28.53 -21.14 14.74
C GLU A 184 29.84 -20.79 15.47
N HIS A 185 30.41 -19.60 15.22
CA HIS A 185 31.73 -19.20 15.72
C HIS A 185 31.67 -18.09 16.80
N GLU A 186 30.60 -17.29 16.81
CA GLU A 186 30.41 -16.15 17.70
C GLU A 186 29.12 -16.30 18.53
N PRO A 187 29.06 -15.73 19.76
CA PRO A 187 27.85 -15.77 20.57
C PRO A 187 26.66 -15.14 19.84
N THR A 188 25.49 -15.80 19.85
CA THR A 188 24.27 -15.34 19.16
C THR A 188 23.87 -13.89 19.50
N GLU A 189 24.14 -13.44 20.73
CA GLU A 189 23.89 -12.04 21.16
C GLU A 189 24.81 -11.02 20.48
N GLN A 190 26.03 -11.41 20.15
CA GLN A 190 27.02 -10.56 19.50
C GLN A 190 26.71 -10.45 17.99
N VAL A 191 26.42 -11.58 17.35
CA VAL A 191 25.98 -11.65 15.94
C VAL A 191 24.64 -10.90 15.76
N ALA A 192 23.69 -11.05 16.68
CA ALA A 192 22.41 -10.33 16.63
C ALA A 192 22.54 -8.81 16.78
N LYS A 193 23.53 -8.33 17.55
CA LYS A 193 23.84 -6.89 17.67
C LYS A 193 24.48 -6.33 16.40
N ALA A 194 25.39 -7.09 15.78
CA ALA A 194 26.06 -6.69 14.55
C ALA A 194 25.12 -6.72 13.32
N HIS A 195 24.17 -7.67 13.30
CA HIS A 195 23.30 -7.92 12.16
C HIS A 195 21.81 -7.77 12.52
N ALA A 196 21.45 -6.66 13.17
CA ALA A 196 20.10 -6.38 13.68
C ALA A 196 18.99 -6.32 12.60
N ALA A 197 19.36 -6.26 11.31
CA ALA A 197 18.44 -6.41 10.19
C ALA A 197 17.96 -7.85 9.99
N HIS A 198 18.82 -8.83 10.32
CA HIS A 198 18.54 -10.27 10.22
C HIS A 198 18.10 -10.88 11.57
N PHE A 199 18.38 -10.20 12.69
CA PHE A 199 17.89 -10.55 14.02
C PHE A 199 16.97 -9.45 14.59
N PRO A 200 15.66 -9.49 14.26
CA PRO A 200 14.68 -8.52 14.76
C PRO A 200 14.52 -8.46 16.29
N PHE A 201 15.04 -9.44 17.05
CA PHE A 201 14.95 -9.48 18.50
C PHE A 201 16.33 -9.50 19.14
N ALA A 202 16.56 -8.63 20.14
CA ALA A 202 17.59 -8.88 21.15
C ALA A 202 17.35 -10.30 21.70
N PRO A 203 18.32 -11.22 21.63
CA PRO A 203 18.08 -12.60 22.02
C PRO A 203 17.67 -12.63 23.49
N ARG A 204 16.45 -13.08 23.75
CA ARG A 204 16.13 -13.64 25.07
C ARG A 204 16.33 -15.14 24.92
N THR A 205 16.86 -15.75 25.97
CA THR A 205 17.34 -17.15 26.05
C THR A 205 16.36 -18.25 25.64
N ASN A 206 15.13 -17.93 25.21
CA ASN A 206 14.08 -18.90 24.84
C ASN A 206 13.34 -18.60 23.52
N THR A 207 13.80 -17.68 22.67
CA THR A 207 13.05 -17.34 21.44
C THR A 207 13.37 -18.22 20.22
N ALA A 208 14.45 -19.02 20.26
CA ALA A 208 14.99 -19.78 19.12
C ALA A 208 13.99 -20.75 18.46
N GLU A 209 13.17 -21.45 19.23
CA GLU A 209 12.19 -22.43 18.71
C GLU A 209 11.00 -21.75 18.04
N ILE A 210 10.55 -20.62 18.58
CA ILE A 210 9.44 -19.81 18.04
C ILE A 210 9.78 -19.22 16.66
N TRP A 211 11.06 -19.01 16.38
CA TRP A 211 11.52 -18.58 15.04
C TRP A 211 11.28 -19.63 13.97
N ARG A 212 11.40 -20.92 14.30
CA ARG A 212 11.23 -22.03 13.33
C ARG A 212 9.79 -22.21 12.88
N GLU A 213 8.83 -21.80 13.70
CA GLU A 213 7.40 -21.91 13.39
C GLU A 213 6.83 -20.62 12.76
N ARG A 214 7.68 -19.61 12.52
CA ARG A 214 7.22 -18.31 12.05
C ARG A 214 6.88 -18.35 10.56
N PRO A 215 5.74 -17.75 10.13
CA PRO A 215 5.48 -17.55 8.72
C PRO A 215 6.57 -16.65 8.12
N ARG A 216 7.15 -17.08 6.99
CA ARG A 216 8.16 -16.32 6.25
C ARG A 216 7.69 -14.88 6.01
N PRO A 217 8.60 -13.88 6.08
CA PRO A 217 8.28 -12.53 5.65
C PRO A 217 7.69 -12.59 4.24
N ARG A 218 6.49 -12.04 4.05
CA ARG A 218 5.83 -11.98 2.74
C ARG A 218 5.86 -10.55 2.25
N ALA A 219 6.08 -10.37 0.96
CA ALA A 219 5.99 -9.06 0.34
C ALA A 219 4.62 -8.44 0.62
N CYS A 220 4.59 -7.13 0.84
CA CYS A 220 3.34 -6.41 1.03
C CYS A 220 2.66 -6.22 -0.34
N THR A 221 1.51 -6.88 -0.52
CA THR A 221 0.76 -6.88 -1.79
C THR A 221 -0.69 -6.46 -1.55
N PRO A 222 -0.93 -5.16 -1.23
CA PRO A 222 -2.25 -4.66 -0.92
C PRO A 222 -3.15 -4.69 -2.17
N ARG A 223 -4.47 -4.80 -1.95
CA ARG A 223 -5.47 -4.63 -3.02
C ARG A 223 -5.79 -3.16 -3.27
N PHE A 224 -5.75 -2.36 -2.21
CA PHE A 224 -6.01 -0.93 -2.23
C PHE A 224 -4.76 -0.19 -1.75
N LEU A 225 -4.14 0.58 -2.65
CA LEU A 225 -2.91 1.31 -2.36
C LEU A 225 -3.12 2.80 -2.54
N SER A 226 -2.80 3.56 -1.50
CA SER A 226 -2.85 5.01 -1.47
C SER A 226 -1.45 5.54 -1.10
N MET A 227 -0.80 6.28 -1.99
CA MET A 227 0.58 6.75 -1.77
C MET A 227 0.81 8.18 -2.26
N VAL A 228 1.79 8.86 -1.68
CA VAL A 228 2.22 10.21 -2.11
C VAL A 228 3.51 10.04 -2.90
N LEU A 229 3.49 10.43 -4.18
CA LEU A 229 4.69 10.47 -5.00
C LEU A 229 5.33 11.85 -4.91
N SER A 230 6.55 11.90 -4.36
CA SER A 230 7.38 13.12 -4.32
C SER A 230 8.80 12.82 -4.79
N TYR A 231 9.26 13.60 -5.77
CA TYR A 231 10.65 13.54 -6.22
C TYR A 231 11.56 14.30 -5.26
N PRO A 232 12.84 13.91 -5.17
CA PRO A 232 13.54 12.91 -5.99
C PRO A 232 13.57 11.48 -5.43
N PHE A 233 13.28 10.50 -6.30
CA PHE A 233 13.52 9.07 -6.05
C PHE A 233 14.88 8.67 -6.64
N TYR A 234 15.98 9.21 -6.10
CA TYR A 234 17.32 9.16 -6.70
C TYR A 234 17.89 7.77 -7.06
N GLU A 235 17.23 6.67 -6.69
CA GLU A 235 17.79 5.31 -6.74
C GLU A 235 17.00 4.34 -7.64
N ASN A 236 15.73 4.63 -7.94
CA ASN A 236 14.85 3.78 -8.76
C ASN A 236 14.27 4.49 -9.99
N GLU A 237 15.00 5.47 -10.54
CA GLU A 237 14.55 6.25 -11.71
C GLU A 237 14.46 5.45 -13.02
N ARG A 238 14.81 4.16 -13.02
CA ARG A 238 14.61 3.27 -14.17
C ARG A 238 13.13 2.83 -14.21
N PRO A 239 12.36 3.24 -15.24
CA PRO A 239 10.94 2.87 -15.35
C PRO A 239 10.71 1.36 -15.29
N GLU A 240 11.66 0.56 -15.77
CA GLU A 240 11.65 -0.91 -15.73
C GLU A 240 11.61 -1.45 -14.29
N LEU A 241 12.41 -0.86 -13.37
CA LEU A 241 12.45 -1.30 -11.98
C LEU A 241 11.16 -0.93 -11.26
N PHE A 242 10.65 0.29 -11.49
CA PHE A 242 9.38 0.73 -10.97
C PHE A 242 8.26 -0.20 -11.41
N ARG A 243 8.19 -0.53 -12.70
CA ARG A 243 7.20 -1.44 -13.29
C ARG A 243 7.19 -2.82 -12.62
N ASN A 244 8.35 -3.34 -12.25
CA ASN A 244 8.55 -4.71 -11.76
C ASN A 244 8.50 -4.84 -10.23
N MET A 245 8.11 -3.80 -9.51
CA MET A 245 7.98 -3.90 -8.06
C MET A 245 6.81 -4.80 -7.64
N THR A 246 7.03 -5.60 -6.60
CA THR A 246 6.09 -6.60 -6.08
C THR A 246 4.84 -5.97 -5.47
N ILE A 247 4.95 -4.75 -4.93
CA ILE A 247 3.78 -4.06 -4.37
C ILE A 247 2.63 -3.92 -5.37
N TRP A 248 2.91 -3.79 -6.67
CA TRP A 248 1.87 -3.62 -7.69
C TRP A 248 1.09 -4.90 -8.00
N SER A 249 1.61 -6.07 -7.61
CA SER A 249 1.14 -7.36 -8.13
C SER A 249 -0.32 -7.70 -7.85
N CYS A 250 -0.90 -7.16 -6.77
CA CYS A 250 -2.28 -7.40 -6.37
C CYS A 250 -3.14 -6.13 -6.31
N VAL A 251 -2.61 -4.97 -6.72
CA VAL A 251 -3.33 -3.70 -6.59
C VAL A 251 -4.46 -3.66 -7.61
N GLU A 252 -5.67 -3.44 -7.11
CA GLU A 252 -6.88 -3.23 -7.89
C GLU A 252 -7.27 -1.76 -7.93
N GLU A 253 -7.01 -1.02 -6.84
CA GLU A 253 -7.22 0.41 -6.78
C GLU A 253 -5.96 1.14 -6.34
N LEU A 254 -5.48 2.03 -7.22
CA LEU A 254 -4.30 2.85 -7.00
C LEU A 254 -4.71 4.32 -6.86
N ASP A 255 -4.34 4.91 -5.73
CA ASP A 255 -4.50 6.33 -5.44
C ASP A 255 -3.14 7.00 -5.24
N ILE A 256 -2.83 7.95 -6.10
CA ILE A 256 -1.58 8.69 -6.10
C ILE A 256 -1.84 10.19 -5.98
N TYR A 257 -1.21 10.80 -4.97
CA TYR A 257 -1.03 12.25 -4.92
C TYR A 257 0.38 12.61 -5.41
N MET A 258 0.48 13.42 -6.45
CA MET A 258 1.72 13.92 -7.03
C MET A 258 2.06 15.28 -6.40
N ALA A 259 3.11 15.31 -5.58
CA ALA A 259 3.58 16.56 -4.98
C ALA A 259 4.44 17.39 -5.95
N SER A 260 5.11 16.74 -6.90
CA SER A 260 6.02 17.37 -7.87
C SER A 260 6.19 16.50 -9.12
N ASP A 261 6.73 17.10 -10.20
CA ASP A 261 7.07 16.46 -11.48
C ASP A 261 5.95 15.57 -12.05
N VAL A 262 4.90 16.25 -12.54
CA VAL A 262 3.69 15.63 -13.10
C VAL A 262 4.02 14.74 -14.29
N ALA A 263 4.84 15.22 -15.23
CA ALA A 263 5.12 14.50 -16.47
C ALA A 263 5.82 13.16 -16.18
N LYS A 264 6.84 13.15 -15.33
CA LYS A 264 7.56 11.93 -14.95
C LYS A 264 6.66 10.98 -14.15
N SER A 265 5.83 11.52 -13.24
CA SER A 265 4.87 10.72 -12.47
C SER A 265 3.86 9.99 -13.37
N LEU A 266 3.21 10.71 -14.29
CA LEU A 266 2.24 10.14 -15.23
C LEU A 266 2.89 9.08 -16.11
N SER A 267 4.11 9.34 -16.59
CA SER A 267 4.88 8.37 -17.38
C SER A 267 5.13 7.07 -16.60
N LEU A 268 5.61 7.13 -15.36
CA LEU A 268 5.86 5.94 -14.53
C LEU A 268 4.57 5.16 -14.23
N ILE A 269 3.50 5.85 -13.84
CA ILE A 269 2.21 5.23 -13.52
C ILE A 269 1.64 4.50 -14.74
N SER A 270 1.82 5.06 -15.94
CA SER A 270 1.35 4.45 -17.18
C SER A 270 2.03 3.10 -17.50
N GLN A 271 3.25 2.86 -16.99
CA GLN A 271 3.97 1.59 -17.19
C GLN A 271 3.32 0.40 -16.46
N LEU A 272 2.38 0.68 -15.55
CA LEU A 272 1.64 -0.33 -14.81
C LEU A 272 0.48 -0.95 -15.62
N GLY A 273 0.42 -0.74 -16.94
CA GLY A 273 -0.60 -1.32 -17.84
C GLY A 273 -0.67 -2.86 -17.88
N HIS A 274 0.33 -3.54 -17.34
CA HIS A 274 0.42 -4.99 -17.23
C HIS A 274 -0.16 -5.55 -15.91
N THR A 275 -0.54 -4.68 -14.96
CA THR A 275 -1.06 -5.04 -13.64
C THR A 275 -2.59 -5.21 -13.62
N SER A 276 -3.18 -5.43 -12.45
CA SER A 276 -4.63 -5.58 -12.24
C SER A 276 -5.38 -4.28 -11.87
N ILE A 277 -4.76 -3.10 -12.03
CA ILE A 277 -5.30 -1.84 -11.50
C ILE A 277 -6.55 -1.40 -12.28
N LYS A 278 -7.74 -1.66 -11.72
CA LYS A 278 -9.03 -1.31 -12.30
C LYS A 278 -9.42 0.13 -12.04
N ARG A 279 -9.02 0.70 -10.90
CA ARG A 279 -9.27 2.10 -10.54
C ARG A 279 -7.97 2.84 -10.30
N LEU A 280 -7.80 3.95 -11.01
CA LEU A 280 -6.65 4.82 -10.87
C LEU A 280 -7.12 6.23 -10.54
N ARG A 281 -6.65 6.78 -9.42
CA ARG A 281 -6.77 8.19 -9.06
C ARG A 281 -5.39 8.82 -9.07
N VAL A 282 -5.22 9.87 -9.84
CA VAL A 282 -4.01 10.71 -9.85
C VAL A 282 -4.41 12.13 -9.52
N SER A 283 -3.87 12.68 -8.43
CA SER A 283 -4.21 14.01 -7.93
C SER A 283 -2.98 14.90 -7.78
N SER A 284 -3.14 16.21 -7.95
CA SER A 284 -2.15 17.24 -7.57
C SER A 284 -2.81 18.29 -6.68
N SER A 285 -2.10 19.40 -6.39
CA SER A 285 -2.68 20.57 -5.73
C SER A 285 -3.84 21.21 -6.51
N HIS A 286 -3.90 20.97 -7.82
CA HIS A 286 -4.74 21.71 -8.76
C HIS A 286 -5.84 20.87 -9.40
N ALA A 287 -5.55 19.61 -9.76
CA ALA A 287 -6.50 18.76 -10.48
C ALA A 287 -6.43 17.29 -10.02
N SER A 288 -7.48 16.53 -10.30
CA SER A 288 -7.57 15.09 -10.06
C SER A 288 -8.15 14.40 -11.28
N LEU A 289 -7.44 13.39 -11.79
CA LEU A 289 -7.89 12.48 -12.82
C LEU A 289 -8.29 11.15 -12.18
N ALA A 290 -9.52 10.71 -12.40
CA ALA A 290 -10.02 9.41 -11.99
C ALA A 290 -10.36 8.59 -13.23
N ILE A 291 -9.82 7.36 -13.30
CA ILE A 291 -10.09 6.38 -14.36
C ILE A 291 -10.54 5.09 -13.69
N GLU A 292 -11.66 4.54 -14.13
CA GLU A 292 -12.12 3.21 -13.76
C GLU A 292 -12.43 2.39 -15.00
N THR A 293 -11.94 1.15 -15.02
CA THR A 293 -12.28 0.16 -16.03
C THR A 293 -13.14 -0.93 -15.41
N ASN A 294 -14.22 -1.34 -16.09
CA ASN A 294 -15.14 -2.35 -15.57
C ASN A 294 -14.64 -3.79 -15.81
N GLY A 295 -13.40 -3.98 -16.26
CA GLY A 295 -12.72 -5.28 -16.30
C GLY A 295 -13.39 -6.37 -17.16
N SER A 296 -14.27 -6.01 -18.11
CA SER A 296 -14.79 -6.99 -19.06
C SER A 296 -13.65 -7.50 -19.94
N TYR A 297 -13.55 -8.82 -20.11
CA TYR A 297 -12.58 -9.49 -21.01
C TYR A 297 -12.69 -9.02 -22.47
N SER A 298 -13.77 -8.33 -22.84
CA SER A 298 -13.98 -7.73 -24.15
C SER A 298 -13.31 -6.36 -24.34
N ASN A 299 -12.80 -5.74 -23.27
CA ASN A 299 -12.18 -4.42 -23.36
C ASN A 299 -10.73 -4.53 -23.84
N GLN A 300 -10.39 -3.77 -24.87
CA GLN A 300 -9.02 -3.61 -25.37
C GLN A 300 -8.05 -3.11 -24.28
N TYR A 301 -8.56 -2.36 -23.30
CA TYR A 301 -7.80 -1.87 -22.16
C TYR A 301 -7.82 -2.87 -21.02
N THR A 302 -6.69 -3.52 -20.81
CA THR A 302 -6.45 -4.50 -19.73
C THR A 302 -6.65 -3.90 -18.34
N ASN A 303 -6.36 -2.61 -18.13
CA ASN A 303 -6.47 -1.93 -16.84
C ASN A 303 -6.49 -0.37 -17.00
N ALA A 304 -6.70 0.38 -15.90
CA ALA A 304 -6.77 1.85 -15.91
C ALA A 304 -5.45 2.55 -16.23
N CYS A 305 -4.31 1.97 -15.86
CA CYS A 305 -2.98 2.47 -16.21
C CYS A 305 -2.67 2.29 -17.71
N HIS A 306 -3.19 1.25 -18.35
CA HIS A 306 -3.10 1.07 -19.80
C HIS A 306 -3.91 2.14 -20.54
N ALA A 307 -5.11 2.46 -20.06
CA ALA A 307 -5.87 3.60 -20.60
C ALA A 307 -5.09 4.92 -20.44
N LEU A 308 -4.51 5.18 -19.26
CA LEU A 308 -3.63 6.34 -19.06
C LEU A 308 -2.45 6.34 -20.05
N HIS A 309 -1.82 5.20 -20.29
CA HIS A 309 -0.72 5.07 -21.24
C HIS A 309 -1.11 5.51 -22.65
N THR A 310 -2.25 5.04 -23.16
CA THR A 310 -2.76 5.47 -24.47
C THR A 310 -3.02 6.98 -24.50
N LEU A 311 -3.62 7.55 -23.45
CA LEU A 311 -3.89 8.99 -23.40
C LEU A 311 -2.61 9.82 -23.44
N ILE A 312 -1.57 9.45 -22.70
CA ILE A 312 -0.32 10.23 -22.64
C ILE A 312 0.62 9.98 -23.82
N GLN A 313 0.32 9.02 -24.71
CA GLN A 313 1.02 8.89 -26.00
C GLN A 313 0.67 10.04 -26.95
N SER A 314 -0.52 10.64 -26.82
CA SER A 314 -0.83 11.89 -27.52
C SER A 314 -0.08 13.04 -26.85
N ARG A 315 0.76 13.72 -27.63
CA ARG A 315 1.50 14.89 -27.17
C ARG A 315 0.58 15.98 -26.63
N ASP A 316 -0.57 16.19 -27.29
CA ASP A 316 -1.52 17.24 -26.93
C ASP A 316 -2.22 16.93 -25.62
N LEU A 317 -2.68 15.68 -25.42
CA LEU A 317 -3.32 15.27 -24.17
C LEU A 317 -2.31 15.20 -23.01
N ALA A 318 -1.10 14.69 -23.25
CA ALA A 318 -0.03 14.69 -22.25
C ALA A 318 0.28 16.12 -21.78
N GLN A 319 0.40 17.06 -22.72
CA GLN A 319 0.63 18.46 -22.40
C GLN A 319 -0.56 19.08 -21.67
N ALA A 320 -1.80 18.77 -22.09
CA ALA A 320 -3.01 19.21 -21.41
C ALA A 320 -3.04 18.74 -19.95
N PHE A 321 -2.76 17.46 -19.67
CA PHE A 321 -2.69 16.97 -18.29
C PHE A 321 -1.62 17.68 -17.47
N VAL A 322 -0.42 17.89 -18.02
CA VAL A 322 0.63 18.64 -17.32
C VAL A 322 0.16 20.04 -16.95
N HIS A 323 -0.54 20.73 -17.86
CA HIS A 323 -1.11 22.06 -17.58
C HIS A 323 -2.22 22.01 -16.52
N GLU A 324 -3.15 21.06 -16.62
CA GLU A 324 -4.21 20.84 -15.62
C GLU A 324 -3.64 20.67 -14.22
N PHE A 325 -2.70 19.74 -14.05
CA PHE A 325 -2.08 19.47 -12.76
C PHE A 325 -1.16 20.59 -12.27
N ALA A 326 -0.73 21.49 -13.15
CA ALA A 326 0.02 22.72 -12.82
C ALA A 326 -0.88 23.95 -12.59
N GLY A 327 -2.20 23.79 -12.63
CA GLY A 327 -3.16 24.88 -12.39
C GLY A 327 -3.44 25.77 -13.61
N ARG A 328 -3.02 25.36 -14.81
CA ARG A 328 -3.32 26.00 -16.09
C ARG A 328 -4.48 25.25 -16.76
N PHE A 329 -5.66 25.44 -16.20
CA PHE A 329 -6.85 24.67 -16.56
C PHE A 329 -7.37 25.00 -17.97
N VAL A 330 -7.85 23.98 -18.66
CA VAL A 330 -8.81 24.11 -19.76
C VAL A 330 -10.12 24.65 -19.18
N HIS A 331 -10.72 25.63 -19.85
CA HIS A 331 -11.94 26.31 -19.38
C HIS A 331 -13.09 25.35 -19.04
N GLU A 332 -13.23 24.29 -19.83
CA GLU A 332 -14.29 23.30 -19.67
C GLU A 332 -13.66 21.90 -19.51
N PRO A 333 -13.62 21.32 -18.30
CA PRO A 333 -13.01 20.00 -18.07
C PRO A 333 -13.70 18.90 -18.90
N ILE A 334 -15.00 19.06 -19.15
CA ILE A 334 -15.78 18.14 -19.98
C ILE A 334 -15.26 18.02 -21.42
N VAL A 335 -14.64 19.07 -21.96
CA VAL A 335 -14.03 19.05 -23.31
C VAL A 335 -12.80 18.16 -23.32
N LEU A 336 -11.97 18.26 -22.28
CA LEU A 336 -10.79 17.42 -22.12
C LEU A 336 -11.18 15.95 -21.86
N GLU A 337 -12.22 15.70 -21.06
CA GLU A 337 -12.78 14.36 -20.90
C GLU A 337 -13.29 13.78 -22.22
N ALA A 338 -14.02 14.58 -23.02
CA ALA A 338 -14.50 14.17 -24.35
C ALA A 338 -13.34 13.81 -25.29
N ALA A 339 -12.26 14.59 -25.26
CA ALA A 339 -11.07 14.34 -26.06
C ALA A 339 -10.37 13.04 -25.64
N CYS A 340 -10.30 12.77 -24.33
CA CYS A 340 -9.75 11.52 -23.81
C CYS A 340 -10.57 10.31 -24.27
N LEU A 341 -11.90 10.37 -24.12
CA LEU A 341 -12.79 9.28 -24.53
C LEU A 341 -12.74 9.05 -26.05
N ARG A 342 -12.65 10.12 -26.86
CA ARG A 342 -12.43 10.02 -28.32
C ARG A 342 -11.15 9.28 -28.65
N MET A 343 -10.03 9.65 -28.03
CA MET A 343 -8.75 9.00 -28.31
C MET A 343 -8.75 7.52 -27.94
N LEU A 344 -9.39 7.17 -26.82
CA LEU A 344 -9.55 5.78 -26.38
C LEU A 344 -10.49 4.99 -27.30
N GLU A 345 -11.48 5.65 -27.89
CA GLU A 345 -12.39 5.05 -28.86
C GLU A 345 -11.75 4.87 -30.24
N GLU A 346 -10.95 5.82 -30.74
CA GLU A 346 -10.28 5.72 -32.05
C GLU A 346 -9.26 4.58 -32.13
N HIS A 347 -8.68 4.21 -30.98
CA HIS A 347 -7.84 3.02 -30.88
C HIS A 347 -8.66 1.73 -30.77
N SER A 348 -9.97 1.84 -30.50
CA SER A 348 -10.95 0.76 -30.51
C SER A 348 -11.54 0.61 -31.91
N LEU A 349 -11.52 -0.59 -32.46
CA LEU A 349 -11.92 -0.89 -33.85
C LEU A 349 -13.43 -0.67 -34.17
N ALA A 350 -14.16 0.13 -33.39
CA ALA A 350 -15.59 0.36 -33.53
C ALA A 350 -15.87 1.67 -34.30
N SER A 351 -16.57 1.55 -35.43
CA SER A 351 -16.96 2.65 -36.31
C SER A 351 -17.97 3.63 -35.66
N LEU A 352 -17.85 4.91 -36.00
CA LEU A 352 -18.70 6.02 -35.54
C LEU A 352 -20.06 6.03 -36.26
N PRO A 353 -21.19 6.29 -35.56
CA PRO A 353 -22.37 6.85 -36.20
C PRO A 353 -22.19 8.37 -36.38
N PRO A 354 -22.60 8.94 -37.53
CA PRO A 354 -22.61 10.37 -37.73
C PRO A 354 -23.92 10.90 -37.15
N ASN A 355 -23.86 11.72 -36.10
CA ASN A 355 -24.72 12.90 -35.89
C ASN A 355 -24.58 13.41 -34.45
N GLY A 356 -24.34 14.72 -34.35
CA GLY A 356 -24.16 15.44 -33.09
C GLY A 356 -25.42 15.46 -32.24
N ALA A 357 -25.39 14.68 -31.17
CA ALA A 357 -26.29 14.82 -30.02
C ALA A 357 -25.54 15.47 -28.85
N HIS A 358 -26.26 15.92 -27.83
CA HIS A 358 -25.71 16.60 -26.66
C HIS A 358 -24.43 15.91 -26.12
N LEU A 359 -23.34 16.67 -25.95
CA LEU A 359 -22.01 16.18 -25.53
C LEU A 359 -22.05 15.23 -24.32
N MET A 360 -22.97 15.43 -23.37
CA MET A 360 -23.15 14.58 -22.19
C MET A 360 -23.74 13.21 -22.53
N ASP A 361 -24.74 13.15 -23.41
CA ASP A 361 -25.38 11.90 -23.83
C ASP A 361 -24.42 11.08 -24.70
N GLU A 362 -23.65 11.75 -25.58
CA GLU A 362 -22.57 11.10 -26.34
C GLU A 362 -21.47 10.55 -25.43
N GLN A 363 -21.09 11.28 -24.39
CA GLN A 363 -20.09 10.80 -23.41
C GLN A 363 -20.61 9.59 -22.62
N ALA A 364 -21.87 9.59 -22.20
CA ALA A 364 -22.48 8.46 -21.52
C ALA A 364 -22.47 7.20 -22.42
N ALA A 365 -22.88 7.34 -23.68
CA ALA A 365 -22.84 6.24 -24.65
C ALA A 365 -21.40 5.76 -24.93
N ARG A 366 -20.41 6.66 -24.99
CA ARG A 366 -18.99 6.29 -25.13
C ARG A 366 -18.45 5.55 -23.91
N ARG A 367 -18.77 6.01 -22.71
CA ARG A 367 -18.39 5.35 -21.44
C ARG A 367 -18.96 3.95 -21.35
N GLU A 368 -20.21 3.76 -21.78
CA GLU A 368 -20.84 2.44 -21.86
C GLU A 368 -20.14 1.53 -22.88
N ARG A 369 -19.88 2.02 -24.09
CA ARG A 369 -19.17 1.26 -25.14
C ARG A 369 -17.75 0.85 -24.74
N LEU A 370 -17.00 1.75 -24.10
CA LEU A 370 -15.66 1.48 -23.58
C LEU A 370 -15.69 0.70 -22.26
N ALA A 371 -16.86 0.54 -21.63
CA ALA A 371 -17.04 0.05 -20.26
C ALA A 371 -16.01 0.69 -19.29
N MET A 372 -15.89 2.01 -19.37
CA MET A 372 -14.90 2.82 -18.66
C MET A 372 -15.53 4.13 -18.16
N ARG A 373 -15.16 4.56 -16.95
CA ARG A 373 -15.44 5.89 -16.43
C ARG A 373 -14.16 6.70 -16.35
N LEU A 374 -14.20 7.94 -16.83
CA LEU A 374 -13.10 8.89 -16.74
C LEU A 374 -13.66 10.24 -16.31
N THR A 375 -13.07 10.84 -15.29
CA THR A 375 -13.49 12.14 -14.75
C THR A 375 -12.28 12.98 -14.39
N LEU A 376 -12.31 14.25 -14.77
CA LEU A 376 -11.33 15.27 -14.44
C LEU A 376 -11.97 16.31 -13.52
N THR A 377 -11.46 16.41 -12.29
CA THR A 377 -11.90 17.42 -11.33
C THR A 377 -10.83 18.51 -11.21
N GLN A 378 -11.21 19.77 -11.38
CA GLN A 378 -10.32 20.93 -11.30
C GLN A 378 -10.55 21.73 -10.00
N GLY A 379 -9.51 22.42 -9.54
CA GLY A 379 -9.54 23.35 -8.42
C GLY A 379 -9.66 22.69 -7.04
N SER A 380 -9.07 23.31 -6.00
CA SER A 380 -9.19 22.86 -4.59
C SER A 380 -8.76 21.42 -4.30
N GLN A 381 -7.99 20.78 -5.17
CA GLN A 381 -7.54 19.38 -5.03
C GLN A 381 -6.37 19.20 -4.05
N SER A 382 -5.79 20.30 -3.55
CA SER A 382 -4.75 20.29 -2.50
C SER A 382 -5.17 19.57 -1.21
N VAL A 383 -6.46 19.34 -0.99
CA VAL A 383 -6.96 18.57 0.15
C VAL A 383 -6.52 17.11 0.13
N TRP A 384 -6.39 16.48 -1.05
CA TRP A 384 -5.94 15.09 -1.19
C TRP A 384 -4.48 14.91 -0.79
N GLY A 385 -3.70 15.98 -0.90
CA GLY A 385 -2.33 16.07 -0.43
C GLY A 385 -2.19 16.47 1.03
N LYS A 386 -3.23 16.32 1.86
CA LYS A 386 -3.19 16.57 3.30
C LYS A 386 -3.40 15.28 4.08
N LEU A 387 -2.55 15.03 5.07
CA LEU A 387 -2.55 13.81 5.88
C LEU A 387 -3.94 13.50 6.46
N LYS A 388 -4.62 14.51 7.00
CA LYS A 388 -5.98 14.40 7.56
C LYS A 388 -7.00 13.82 6.56
N HIS A 389 -6.98 14.27 5.31
CA HIS A 389 -7.96 13.80 4.31
C HIS A 389 -7.63 12.40 3.81
N ARG A 390 -6.34 12.04 3.72
CA ARG A 390 -5.95 10.67 3.40
C ARG A 390 -6.31 9.70 4.53
N GLN A 391 -6.13 10.12 5.78
CA GLN A 391 -6.55 9.33 6.93
C GLN A 391 -8.07 9.14 6.94
N TRP A 392 -8.85 10.19 6.63
CA TRP A 392 -10.29 10.09 6.45
C TRP A 392 -10.66 9.10 5.34
N ASP A 393 -10.10 9.27 4.13
CA ASP A 393 -10.39 8.41 2.98
C ASP A 393 -10.01 6.95 3.24
N PHE A 394 -8.87 6.73 3.92
CA PHE A 394 -8.47 5.41 4.39
C PHE A 394 -9.49 4.81 5.35
N ARG A 395 -9.99 5.57 6.33
CA ARG A 395 -10.99 5.07 7.28
C ARG A 395 -12.32 4.75 6.60
N GLU A 396 -12.83 5.64 5.76
CA GLU A 396 -14.05 5.37 4.97
C GLU A 396 -13.96 4.01 4.27
N ARG A 397 -12.83 3.75 3.61
CA ARG A 397 -12.65 2.54 2.79
C ARG A 397 -12.31 1.30 3.61
N ALA A 398 -11.30 1.38 4.47
CA ALA A 398 -10.78 0.23 5.20
C ALA A 398 -11.63 -0.13 6.42
N GLN A 399 -12.15 0.87 7.13
CA GLN A 399 -12.86 0.69 8.40
C GLN A 399 -14.38 0.61 8.22
N PHE A 400 -14.95 1.44 7.35
CA PHE A 400 -16.40 1.53 7.18
C PHE A 400 -16.90 0.87 5.88
N HIS A 401 -15.99 0.37 5.02
CA HIS A 401 -16.31 -0.22 3.72
C HIS A 401 -17.16 0.70 2.82
N LEU A 402 -16.96 2.01 2.98
CA LEU A 402 -17.58 3.05 2.20
C LEU A 402 -16.69 3.42 0.99
N PRO A 403 -17.25 4.01 -0.07
CA PRO A 403 -16.49 4.38 -1.26
C PRO A 403 -15.44 5.48 -1.01
N GLY A 404 -15.53 6.19 0.13
CA GLY A 404 -14.64 7.30 0.45
C GLY A 404 -14.65 8.37 -0.65
N ALA A 405 -13.48 8.86 -1.01
CA ALA A 405 -13.31 9.90 -2.00
C ALA A 405 -13.72 9.51 -3.43
N TRP A 406 -13.82 8.21 -3.75
CA TRP A 406 -14.29 7.76 -5.07
C TRP A 406 -15.72 8.20 -5.35
N SER A 407 -16.57 8.30 -4.32
CA SER A 407 -17.94 8.81 -4.46
C SER A 407 -18.02 10.25 -4.93
N LEU A 408 -16.99 11.05 -4.66
CA LEU A 408 -16.93 12.47 -5.05
C LEU A 408 -16.34 12.66 -6.45
N LEU A 409 -15.46 11.75 -6.86
CA LEU A 409 -14.60 11.87 -8.04
C LEU A 409 -15.12 11.11 -9.27
N LEU A 410 -15.78 9.96 -9.09
CA LEU A 410 -16.39 9.20 -10.19
C LEU A 410 -17.91 9.43 -10.19
N ARG A 411 -18.32 10.55 -10.79
CA ARG A 411 -19.73 10.94 -10.94
C ARG A 411 -20.36 10.33 -12.19
#